data_AF-A0A2A2EMK4-F1
#
_entry.id   AF-A0A2A2EMK4-F1
#
_cell.length_a   1.000
_cell.length_b   1.000
_cell.length_c   1.000
_cell.angle_alpha   90.00
_cell.angle_beta   90.00
_cell.angle_gamma   90.00
#
_symmetry.space_group_name_H-M   'P 1'
#
loop_
_entity.id
_entity.type
_entity.pdbx_description
1 polymer ?
#
loop_
_entity_poly.entity_id
_entity_poly.type
_entity_poly.pdbx_seq_one_letter_code
_entity_poly.pdbx_strand_id
1 'polypeptide(L)'
;MDQRKLETVEWLERHREILVQTSCLDVTPAPPIALIEIYGVKAQMLGPLIRDDELVGWISVHENKNTREWMPNEISYLNKAVQEVHEILDSKNQ
;
A
#
# COMPACT_ATOMS: atom_id res chain seq x y z
N MET A 1 18.43 2.89 -4.27
CA MET A 1 17.37 3.71 -3.67
C MET A 1 16.82 2.92 -2.50
N ASP A 2 16.86 3.46 -1.30
CA ASP A 2 16.35 2.78 -0.09
C ASP A 2 14.83 2.91 -0.07
N GLN A 3 14.12 1.84 -0.41
CA GLN A 3 12.66 1.84 -0.50
C GLN A 3 11.99 2.06 0.87
N ARG A 4 12.70 1.83 1.99
CA ARG A 4 12.13 2.00 3.34
C ARG A 4 12.07 3.45 3.82
N LYS A 5 12.80 4.36 3.15
CA LYS A 5 12.77 5.80 3.44
C LYS A 5 11.74 6.57 2.60
N LEU A 6 10.90 5.87 1.85
CA LEU A 6 9.83 6.49 1.09
C LEU A 6 8.71 6.92 2.04
N GLU A 7 8.15 8.11 1.85
CA GLU A 7 7.15 8.68 2.76
C GLU A 7 5.93 7.75 2.93
N THR A 8 5.49 7.10 1.86
CA THR A 8 4.39 6.14 1.90
C THR A 8 4.72 4.93 2.77
N VAL A 9 5.98 4.49 2.80
CA VAL A 9 6.43 3.37 3.63
C VAL A 9 6.54 3.78 5.08
N GLU A 10 7.12 4.94 5.37
CA GLU A 10 7.14 5.46 6.75
C GLU A 10 5.72 5.71 7.29
N TRP A 11 4.79 6.12 6.42
CA TRP A 11 3.39 6.26 6.79
C TRP A 11 2.78 4.91 7.17
N LEU A 12 3.02 3.85 6.38
CA LEU A 12 2.55 2.49 6.68
C LEU A 12 3.12 1.98 8.01
N GLU A 13 4.41 2.20 8.28
CA GLU A 13 5.05 1.83 9.55
C GLU A 13 4.38 2.51 10.75
N ARG A 14 4.06 3.81 10.62
CA ARG A 14 3.47 4.61 11.70
C ARG A 14 1.99 4.31 11.94
N HIS A 15 1.20 4.14 10.88
CA HIS A 15 -0.27 4.08 10.99
C HIS A 15 -0.81 2.65 10.99
N ARG A 16 -0.11 1.70 10.35
CA ARG A 16 -0.48 0.27 10.29
C ARG A 16 -1.91 0.02 9.78
N GLU A 17 -2.37 0.88 8.87
CA GLU A 17 -3.67 0.77 8.22
C GLU A 17 -3.52 0.90 6.70
N ILE A 18 -4.61 0.69 5.95
CA ILE A 18 -4.57 0.85 4.49
C ILE A 18 -4.38 2.34 4.16
N LEU A 19 -3.31 2.66 3.43
CA LEU A 19 -3.16 3.97 2.80
C LEU A 19 -4.02 4.01 1.55
N VAL A 20 -4.94 4.96 1.46
CA VAL A 20 -5.76 5.19 0.26
C VAL A 20 -5.39 6.54 -0.36
N GLN A 21 -5.04 6.52 -1.64
CA GLN A 21 -4.72 7.72 -2.41
C GLN A 21 -5.52 7.74 -3.70
N THR A 22 -6.53 8.59 -3.74
CA THR A 22 -7.40 8.75 -4.92
C THR A 22 -6.71 9.50 -6.06
N SER A 23 -5.67 10.26 -5.73
CA SER A 23 -4.71 10.88 -6.63
C SER A 23 -3.29 10.69 -6.07
N CYS A 24 -2.32 10.36 -6.91
CA CYS A 24 -0.90 10.32 -6.57
C CYS A 24 -0.20 11.68 -6.75
N LEU A 25 -0.91 12.70 -7.23
CA LEU A 25 -0.43 14.08 -7.36
C LEU A 25 -0.88 14.89 -6.14
N ASP A 26 0.03 15.75 -5.64
CA ASP A 26 -0.22 16.69 -4.54
C ASP A 26 -0.84 16.05 -3.28
N VAL A 27 -0.42 14.83 -2.96
CA VAL A 27 -0.90 14.05 -1.82
C VAL A 27 0.22 13.81 -0.81
N THR A 28 -0.12 13.74 0.47
CA THR A 28 0.80 13.34 1.54
C THR A 28 0.26 12.08 2.22
N PRO A 29 1.10 11.04 2.42
CA PRO A 29 2.52 10.94 2.05
C PRO A 29 2.75 10.91 0.53
N ALA A 30 3.83 11.52 0.05
CA ALA A 30 4.11 11.56 -1.38
C ALA A 30 4.55 10.16 -1.90
N PRO A 31 3.93 9.63 -2.97
CA PRO A 31 4.42 8.42 -3.64
C PRO A 31 5.79 8.66 -4.28
N PRO A 32 6.58 7.61 -4.55
CA PRO A 32 7.81 7.74 -5.29
C PRO A 32 7.56 8.35 -6.68
N ILE A 33 8.34 9.36 -7.06
CA ILE A 33 8.20 10.03 -8.37
C ILE A 33 8.26 9.02 -9.53
N ALA A 34 9.15 8.02 -9.45
CA ALA A 34 9.25 6.95 -10.44
C ALA A 34 7.94 6.15 -10.60
N LEU A 35 7.15 5.97 -9.53
CA LEU A 35 5.85 5.31 -9.59
C LEU A 35 4.87 6.06 -10.50
N ILE A 36 4.93 7.39 -10.47
CA ILE A 36 4.08 8.28 -11.25
C ILE A 36 4.63 8.43 -12.68
N GLU A 37 5.91 8.76 -12.82
CA GLU A 37 6.51 9.13 -14.11
C GLU A 37 6.85 7.93 -15.00
N ILE A 38 7.32 6.83 -14.43
CA ILE A 38 7.75 5.65 -15.20
C ILE A 38 6.60 4.66 -15.35
N TYR A 39 5.88 4.39 -14.27
CA TYR A 39 4.81 3.39 -14.25
C TYR A 39 3.42 3.96 -14.51
N GLY A 40 3.29 5.29 -14.56
CA GLY A 40 2.04 5.97 -14.90
C GLY A 40 0.96 5.85 -13.84
N VAL A 41 1.31 5.56 -12.58
CA VAL A 41 0.33 5.39 -11.50
C VAL A 41 -0.35 6.74 -11.21
N LYS A 42 -1.68 6.72 -11.18
CA LYS A 42 -2.54 7.89 -10.95
C LYS A 42 -3.28 7.83 -9.63
N ALA A 43 -3.61 6.64 -9.14
CA ALA A 43 -4.19 6.39 -7.81
C ALA A 43 -3.64 5.06 -7.26
N GLN A 44 -3.60 4.93 -5.94
CA GLN A 44 -3.14 3.71 -5.29
C GLN A 44 -3.82 3.41 -3.96
N MET A 45 -3.77 2.14 -3.56
CA MET A 45 -3.96 1.72 -2.17
C MET A 45 -2.79 0.86 -1.73
N LEU A 46 -2.32 1.04 -0.50
CA LEU A 46 -1.26 0.21 0.09
C LEU A 46 -1.78 -0.47 1.35
N GLY A 47 -1.72 -1.79 1.38
CA GLY A 47 -2.05 -2.60 2.55
C GLY A 47 -0.79 -3.09 3.27
N PRO A 48 -0.54 -2.71 4.54
CA PRO A 48 0.68 -3.06 5.25
C PRO A 48 0.69 -4.54 5.66
N LEU A 49 1.86 -5.18 5.55
CA LEU A 49 2.13 -6.51 6.11
C LEU A 49 3.05 -6.35 7.33
N ILE A 50 2.47 -6.38 8.53
CA ILE A 50 3.17 -6.30 9.81
C ILE A 50 3.44 -7.69 10.38
N ARG A 51 4.64 -7.97 10.88
CA ARG A 51 5.00 -9.19 11.61
C ARG A 51 6.02 -8.86 12.70
N ASP A 52 5.86 -9.45 13.88
CA ASP A 52 6.76 -9.22 15.02
C ASP A 52 6.98 -7.72 15.32
N ASP A 53 5.91 -6.92 15.18
CA ASP A 53 5.88 -5.47 15.33
C ASP A 53 6.61 -4.65 14.23
N GLU A 54 7.12 -5.31 13.19
CA GLU A 54 7.84 -4.70 12.07
C GLU A 54 7.03 -4.73 10.76
N LEU A 55 7.16 -3.69 9.93
CA LEU A 55 6.66 -3.70 8.55
C LEU A 55 7.57 -4.57 7.69
N VAL A 56 7.12 -5.80 7.42
CA VAL A 56 7.87 -6.77 6.60
C VAL A 56 7.59 -6.63 5.10
N GLY A 57 6.50 -5.97 4.74
CA GLY A 57 6.15 -5.68 3.35
C GLY A 57 4.81 -4.96 3.22
N TRP A 58 4.29 -4.85 2.00
CA TRP A 58 2.96 -4.31 1.73
C TRP A 58 2.41 -4.89 0.43
N ILE A 59 1.09 -4.87 0.29
CA ILE A 59 0.37 -5.15 -0.95
C ILE A 59 0.05 -3.79 -1.59
N SER A 60 0.36 -3.63 -2.88
CA SER A 60 0.01 -2.40 -3.62
C SER A 60 -1.05 -2.67 -4.69
N VAL A 61 -2.05 -1.80 -4.76
CA VAL A 61 -3.07 -1.77 -5.82
C VAL A 61 -2.94 -0.43 -6.54
N HIS A 62 -2.74 -0.46 -7.87
CA HIS A 62 -2.53 0.75 -8.69
C HIS A 62 -3.64 0.93 -9.73
N GLU A 63 -4.00 2.18 -10.00
CA GLU A 63 -4.77 2.60 -11.17
C GLU A 63 -3.89 3.53 -12.02
N ASN A 64 -3.79 3.25 -13.32
CA ASN A 64 -2.88 3.96 -14.22
C ASN A 64 -3.61 4.87 -15.21
N LYS A 65 -4.94 4.76 -15.32
CA LYS A 65 -5.71 5.52 -16.31
C LYS A 65 -6.13 6.89 -15.78
N ASN A 66 -6.64 6.95 -14.56
CA ASN A 66 -7.23 8.15 -13.98
C ASN A 66 -7.00 8.20 -12.46
N THR A 67 -7.28 9.35 -11.85
CA THR A 67 -7.60 9.39 -10.42
C THR A 67 -8.83 8.51 -10.15
N ARG A 68 -8.93 7.96 -8.95
CA ARG A 68 -9.96 6.98 -8.61
C ARG A 68 -10.42 7.17 -7.18
N GLU A 69 -11.71 7.43 -7.03
CA GLU A 69 -12.39 7.27 -5.74
C GLU A 69 -12.56 5.78 -5.47
N TRP A 70 -11.90 5.27 -4.44
CA TRP A 70 -11.97 3.86 -4.06
C TRP A 70 -13.24 3.60 -3.27
N MET A 71 -14.06 2.66 -3.73
CA MET A 71 -15.30 2.32 -3.07
C MET A 71 -15.01 1.57 -1.75
N PRO A 72 -15.88 1.67 -0.73
CA PRO A 72 -15.66 1.01 0.56
C PRO A 72 -15.44 -0.51 0.47
N ASN A 73 -16.10 -1.17 -0.49
CA ASN A 73 -15.89 -2.60 -0.74
C ASN A 73 -14.51 -2.89 -1.32
N GLU A 74 -13.94 -2.01 -2.14
CA GLU A 74 -12.60 -2.19 -2.73
C GLU A 74 -11.50 -2.08 -1.66
N ILE A 75 -11.65 -1.13 -0.74
CA ILE A 75 -10.79 -1.01 0.44
C ILE A 75 -10.91 -2.27 1.31
N SER A 76 -12.14 -2.77 1.49
CA SER A 76 -12.41 -4.01 2.23
C SER A 76 -11.77 -5.24 1.56
N TYR A 77 -11.76 -5.31 0.22
CA TYR A 77 -11.08 -6.40 -0.49
C TYR A 77 -9.58 -6.39 -0.28
N LEU A 78 -8.94 -5.21 -0.33
CA LEU A 78 -7.52 -5.10 -0.01
C LEU A 78 -7.24 -5.48 1.45
N ASN A 79 -8.10 -5.07 2.39
CA ASN A 79 -7.96 -5.46 3.78
C ASN A 79 -8.03 -6.98 3.95
N LYS A 80 -8.98 -7.63 3.28
CA LYS A 80 -9.09 -9.09 3.28
C LYS A 80 -7.84 -9.75 2.69
N ALA A 81 -7.30 -9.23 1.58
CA ALA A 81 -6.07 -9.74 0.98
C ALA A 81 -4.87 -9.61 1.93
N VAL A 82 -4.75 -8.50 2.67
CA VAL A 82 -3.72 -8.32 3.71
C VAL A 82 -3.85 -9.40 4.78
N GLN A 83 -5.06 -9.63 5.30
CA GLN A 83 -5.31 -10.65 6.33
C GLN A 83 -4.97 -12.07 5.83
N GLU A 84 -5.37 -12.43 4.61
CA GLU A 84 -5.05 -13.74 4.04
C GLU A 84 -3.53 -13.92 3.86
N VAL A 85 -2.81 -12.88 3.45
CA VAL A 85 -1.35 -12.93 3.36
C VAL A 85 -0.71 -13.06 4.75
N HIS A 86 -1.23 -12.38 5.77
CA HIS A 86 -0.77 -12.57 7.15
C HIS A 86 -0.93 -14.01 7.62
N GLU A 87 -2.09 -14.62 7.41
CA GLU A 87 -2.34 -16.02 7.75
C GLU A 87 -1.34 -16.97 7.07
N ILE A 88 -1.04 -16.72 5.79
CA ILE A 88 -0.04 -17.49 5.04
C ILE A 88 1.36 -17.33 5.64
N LEU A 89 1.78 -16.10 5.96
CA LEU A 89 3.11 -15.81 6.51
C LEU A 89 3.29 -16.35 7.94
N ASP A 90 2.21 -16.45 8.70
CA ASP A 90 2.18 -17.00 10.06
C ASP A 90 2.05 -18.52 10.09
N SER A 91 1.57 -19.12 8.99
CA SER A 91 1.56 -20.57 8.84
C SER A 91 3.01 -21.09 8.88
N LYS A 92 3.36 -21.78 9.97
CA LYS A 92 4.62 -22.53 10.02
C LYS A 92 4.50 -23.62 8.95
N ASN A 93 5.48 -23.70 8.05
CA ASN A 93 5.62 -24.81 7.11
C ASN A 93 5.25 -26.12 7.80
N GLN A 94 4.22 -26.78 7.27
CA GLN A 94 3.70 -28.05 7.74
C GLN A 94 4.79 -29.12 7.80
#